data_AF-A0A2W7TMR5-F1
#
_entry.id   AF-A0A2W7TMR5-F1
#
_cell.length_a   1.000
_cell.length_b   1.000
_cell.length_c   1.000
_cell.angle_alpha   90.00
_cell.angle_beta   90.00
_cell.angle_gamma   90.00
#
_symmetry.space_group_name_H-M   'P 1'
#
loop_
_entity.id
_entity.type
_entity.pdbx_description
1 polymer ?
#
loop_
_entity_poly.entity_id
_entity_poly.type
_entity_poly.pdbx_seq_one_letter_code
_entity_poly.pdbx_strand_id
1 'polypeptide(L)'
;MHSFALLVLLISLLGSLLYNFKASKNNRIIFFSVFLFLSFIVEIIGVYLSTKVISTIPLYNFFTAFEFIFYVFIIHQFIHQPIAKKIFIGLMIAYFVAAMVNIFFVQGINAFHSVTYAAGCLLIVFCCAYYFIETLLKPTPVTLVRMPDFWICSGLLFYYAVSFPIYGFVNFVYSLPSAILRNFNLFIQILNIILYTMFSIAFLCRFKVTKSPLSLYLEPY
;
A
#
# COMPACT_ATOMS: atom_id res chain seq x y z
N MET A 1 -18.26 2.52 10.43
CA MET A 1 -17.05 1.73 10.09
C MET A 1 -15.92 2.57 9.49
N HIS A 2 -16.18 3.59 8.67
CA HIS A 2 -15.14 4.55 8.23
C HIS A 2 -14.28 5.08 9.40
N SER A 3 -14.91 5.42 10.53
CA SER A 3 -14.22 5.87 11.74
C SER A 3 -13.23 4.84 12.32
N PHE A 4 -13.48 3.55 12.13
CA PHE A 4 -12.60 2.49 12.63
C PHE A 4 -11.39 2.29 11.71
N ALA A 5 -11.57 2.29 10.39
CA ALA A 5 -10.45 2.25 9.46
C ALA A 5 -9.53 3.48 9.62
N LEU A 6 -10.11 4.67 9.81
CA LEU A 6 -9.38 5.90 10.16
C LEU A 6 -8.59 5.76 11.46
N LEU A 7 -9.15 5.13 12.49
CA LEU A 7 -8.46 4.88 13.75
C LEU A 7 -7.24 3.96 13.55
N VAL A 8 -7.40 2.87 12.78
CA VAL A 8 -6.29 1.94 12.51
C VAL A 8 -5.21 2.60 11.65
N LEU A 9 -5.59 3.44 10.68
CA LEU A 9 -4.67 4.27 9.91
C LEU A 9 -3.90 5.24 10.82
N LEU A 10 -4.59 5.91 11.75
CA LEU A 10 -3.95 6.79 12.73
C LEU A 10 -2.96 6.03 13.62
N ILE A 11 -3.32 4.83 14.08
CA ILE A 11 -2.40 3.96 14.85
C ILE A 11 -1.16 3.62 14.02
N SER A 12 -1.34 3.28 12.75
CA SER A 12 -0.23 2.98 11.83
C SER A 12 0.68 4.19 11.62
N LEU A 13 0.10 5.38 11.42
CA LEU A 13 0.82 6.64 11.30
C LEU A 13 1.63 6.93 12.57
N LEU A 14 1.01 6.86 13.75
CA LEU A 14 1.69 7.06 15.03
C LEU A 14 2.82 6.04 15.24
N GLY A 15 2.59 4.77 14.90
CA GLY A 15 3.60 3.72 14.93
C GLY A 15 4.82 4.04 14.05
N SER A 16 4.59 4.56 12.84
CA SER A 16 5.65 4.97 11.92
C SER A 16 6.43 6.20 12.41
N LEU A 17 5.75 7.18 13.02
CA LEU A 17 6.39 8.37 13.59
C LEU A 17 7.26 7.99 14.80
N LEU A 18 6.72 7.19 15.72
CA LEU A 18 7.46 6.67 16.88
C LEU A 18 8.71 5.90 16.46
N TYR A 19 8.64 5.17 15.35
CA TYR A 19 9.81 4.50 14.77
C TYR A 19 10.87 5.52 14.37
N ASN A 20 10.50 6.56 13.63
CA ASN A 20 11.44 7.57 13.15
C ASN A 20 12.09 8.37 14.29
N PHE A 21 11.42 8.53 15.43
CA PHE A 21 11.98 9.18 16.61
C PHE A 21 12.99 8.31 17.38
N LYS A 22 12.75 6.99 17.45
CA LYS A 22 13.55 6.06 18.30
C LYS A 22 14.63 5.29 17.54
N ALA A 23 14.40 4.95 16.28
CA ALA A 23 15.38 4.30 15.43
C ALA A 23 16.08 5.37 14.59
N SER A 24 17.43 5.32 14.54
CA SER A 24 18.25 6.16 13.66
C SER A 24 17.59 6.37 12.29
N LYS A 25 17.59 7.61 11.80
CA LYS A 25 16.87 8.09 10.60
C LYS A 25 17.02 7.10 9.43
N ASN A 26 16.02 6.25 9.23
CA ASN A 26 15.92 5.41 8.04
C ASN A 26 15.01 6.13 7.05
N ASN A 27 15.60 6.71 5.99
CA ASN A 27 14.88 7.52 5.00
C ASN A 27 13.63 6.81 4.44
N ARG A 28 13.66 5.47 4.33
CA ARG A 28 12.53 4.66 3.83
C ARG A 28 11.26 4.79 4.68
N ILE A 29 11.41 4.81 6.01
CA ILE A 29 10.25 4.87 6.92
C ILE A 29 9.73 6.31 7.05
N ILE A 30 10.58 7.32 6.85
CA ILE A 30 10.14 8.72 6.76
C ILE A 30 9.19 8.89 5.57
N PHE A 31 9.56 8.40 4.39
CA PHE A 31 8.67 8.47 3.21
C PHE A 31 7.35 7.73 3.46
N PHE A 32 7.38 6.59 4.15
CA PHE A 32 6.18 5.85 4.52
C PHE A 32 5.30 6.61 5.52
N SER A 33 5.88 7.30 6.50
CA SER A 33 5.12 8.16 7.42
C SER A 33 4.43 9.32 6.69
N VAL A 34 5.14 9.98 5.78
CA VAL A 34 4.57 11.06 4.95
C VAL A 34 3.42 10.52 4.10
N PHE A 35 3.60 9.34 3.51
CA PHE A 35 2.54 8.67 2.75
C PHE A 35 1.31 8.39 3.62
N LEU A 36 1.46 7.78 4.80
CA LEU A 36 0.34 7.48 5.71
C LEU A 36 -0.39 8.75 6.17
N PHE A 37 0.35 9.85 6.39
CA PHE A 37 -0.24 11.14 6.71
C PHE A 37 -1.06 11.69 5.54
N LEU A 38 -0.55 11.58 4.32
CA LEU A 38 -1.29 11.95 3.13
C LEU A 38 -2.56 11.09 2.97
N SER A 39 -2.47 9.78 3.17
CA SER A 39 -3.63 8.87 3.15
C SER A 39 -4.69 9.29 4.17
N PHE A 40 -4.26 9.68 5.38
CA PHE A 40 -5.15 10.14 6.43
C PHE A 40 -5.87 11.44 6.05
N ILE A 41 -5.15 12.40 5.46
CA ILE A 41 -5.76 13.64 4.94
C ILE A 41 -6.76 13.32 3.83
N VAL A 42 -6.40 12.48 2.86
CA VAL A 42 -7.27 12.13 1.73
C VAL A 42 -8.54 11.46 2.22
N GLU A 43 -8.48 10.56 3.21
CA GLU A 43 -9.67 9.93 3.76
C GLU A 43 -10.57 10.93 4.52
N ILE A 44 -9.99 11.88 5.27
CA ILE A 44 -10.77 12.96 5.91
C ILE A 44 -11.47 13.81 4.86
N ILE A 45 -10.76 14.23 3.81
CA ILE A 45 -11.33 15.02 2.71
C ILE A 45 -12.41 14.22 2.00
N GLY A 46 -12.18 12.93 1.73
CA GLY A 46 -13.15 12.04 1.09
C GLY A 46 -14.45 11.92 1.89
N VAL A 47 -14.36 11.72 3.21
CA VAL A 47 -15.52 11.71 4.11
C VAL A 47 -16.24 13.05 4.07
N TYR A 48 -15.50 14.16 4.19
CA TYR A 48 -16.09 15.51 4.14
C TYR A 48 -16.86 15.76 2.84
N LEU A 49 -16.24 15.50 1.68
CA LEU A 49 -16.87 15.67 0.37
C LEU A 49 -18.11 14.78 0.22
N SER A 50 -18.04 13.53 0.70
CA SER A 50 -19.19 12.62 0.70
C SER A 50 -20.37 13.16 1.51
N THR A 51 -20.13 13.82 2.66
CA THR A 51 -21.22 14.44 3.44
C THR A 51 -21.86 15.65 2.73
N LYS A 52 -21.14 16.27 1.80
CA LYS A 52 -21.62 17.37 0.96
C LYS A 52 -22.19 16.92 -0.38
N VAL A 53 -22.27 15.60 -0.62
CA VAL A 53 -22.72 15.01 -1.90
C VAL A 53 -21.86 15.51 -3.08
N ILE A 54 -20.59 15.85 -2.80
CA ILE A 54 -19.60 16.22 -3.82
C ILE A 54 -18.88 14.95 -4.25
N SER A 55 -18.69 14.78 -5.56
CA SER A 55 -17.99 13.61 -6.10
C SER A 55 -16.57 13.50 -5.53
N THR A 56 -16.26 12.33 -4.97
CA THR A 56 -14.92 11.97 -4.47
C THR A 56 -14.07 11.30 -5.55
N ILE A 57 -14.64 11.01 -6.72
CA ILE A 57 -13.98 10.23 -7.78
C ILE A 57 -12.67 10.88 -8.25
N PRO A 58 -12.60 12.20 -8.55
CA PRO A 58 -11.34 12.82 -8.97
C PRO A 58 -10.25 12.70 -7.90
N LEU A 59 -10.60 12.94 -6.63
CA LEU A 59 -9.67 12.83 -5.51
C LEU A 59 -9.07 11.42 -5.44
N TYR A 60 -9.92 10.39 -5.47
CA TYR A 60 -9.45 9.02 -5.37
C TYR A 60 -8.71 8.57 -6.63
N ASN A 61 -9.09 8.97 -7.84
CA ASN A 61 -8.37 8.64 -9.07
C ASN A 61 -6.89 9.03 -9.02
N PHE A 62 -6.59 10.26 -8.60
CA PHE A 62 -5.20 10.71 -8.48
C PHE A 62 -4.49 10.08 -7.29
N PHE A 63 -5.19 9.96 -6.15
CA PHE A 63 -4.61 9.38 -4.95
C PHE A 63 -4.24 7.90 -5.12
N THR A 64 -5.13 7.08 -5.69
CA THR A 64 -4.85 5.65 -5.93
C THR A 64 -3.76 5.47 -6.99
N ALA A 65 -3.75 6.29 -8.06
CA ALA A 65 -2.65 6.28 -9.03
C ALA A 65 -1.29 6.58 -8.38
N PHE A 66 -1.24 7.59 -7.51
CA PHE A 66 -0.05 7.90 -6.71
C PHE A 66 0.31 6.77 -5.74
N GLU A 67 -0.68 6.19 -5.06
CA GLU A 67 -0.51 5.11 -4.10
C GLU A 67 0.18 3.88 -4.73
N PHE A 68 -0.27 3.46 -5.91
CA PHE A 68 0.35 2.35 -6.63
C PHE A 68 1.84 2.61 -6.92
N ILE A 69 2.17 3.82 -7.39
CA ILE A 69 3.56 4.20 -7.66
C ILE A 69 4.38 4.19 -6.38
N PHE A 70 3.82 4.74 -5.30
CA PHE A 70 4.46 4.76 -3.99
C PHE A 70 4.76 3.34 -3.48
N TYR A 71 3.80 2.42 -3.57
CA TYR A 71 4.01 1.05 -3.13
C TYR A 71 5.03 0.30 -3.98
N VAL A 72 5.02 0.45 -5.32
CA VAL A 72 6.09 -0.12 -6.17
C VAL A 72 7.44 0.47 -5.80
N PHE A 73 7.52 1.77 -5.54
CA PHE A 73 8.75 2.43 -5.08
C PHE A 73 9.26 1.84 -3.75
N ILE A 74 8.37 1.60 -2.79
CA ILE A 74 8.73 0.98 -1.51
C ILE A 74 9.22 -0.45 -1.70
N ILE A 75 8.49 -1.28 -2.47
CA ILE A 75 8.89 -2.68 -2.72
C ILE A 75 10.24 -2.71 -3.47
N HIS A 76 10.47 -1.80 -4.42
CA HIS A 76 11.75 -1.64 -5.10
C HIS A 76 12.93 -1.44 -4.12
N GLN A 77 12.71 -0.80 -2.97
CA GLN A 77 13.75 -0.65 -1.93
C GLN A 77 14.07 -1.95 -1.17
N PHE A 78 13.22 -2.97 -1.28
CA PHE A 78 13.41 -4.29 -0.67
C PHE A 78 14.09 -5.29 -1.61
N ILE A 79 14.03 -5.01 -2.91
CA ILE A 79 14.65 -5.87 -3.93
C ILE A 79 16.18 -5.72 -3.88
N HIS A 80 16.91 -6.82 -4.12
CA HIS A 80 18.38 -6.82 -4.13
C HIS A 80 18.92 -6.93 -5.56
N GLN A 81 18.24 -7.68 -6.42
CA GLN A 81 18.64 -7.91 -7.81
C GLN A 81 18.60 -6.59 -8.64
N PRO A 82 19.71 -6.17 -9.29
CA PRO A 82 19.81 -4.88 -9.99
C PRO A 82 18.99 -4.75 -11.29
N ILE A 83 18.89 -5.80 -12.10
CA ILE A 83 17.99 -5.89 -13.26
C ILE A 83 16.52 -5.75 -12.82
N ALA A 84 16.10 -6.44 -11.77
CA ALA A 84 14.74 -6.33 -11.25
C ALA A 84 14.42 -4.91 -10.78
N LYS A 85 15.38 -4.24 -10.14
CA LYS A 85 15.25 -2.81 -9.80
C LYS A 85 14.96 -1.94 -11.02
N LYS A 86 15.72 -2.11 -12.10
CA LYS A 86 15.49 -1.38 -13.36
C LYS A 86 14.11 -1.68 -13.94
N ILE A 87 13.67 -2.94 -13.91
CA ILE A 87 12.34 -3.35 -14.36
C ILE A 87 11.26 -2.63 -13.54
N PHE A 88 11.39 -2.58 -12.21
CA PHE A 88 10.41 -1.92 -11.34
C PHE A 88 10.31 -0.42 -11.63
N ILE A 89 11.44 0.25 -11.92
CA ILE A 89 11.43 1.65 -12.36
C ILE A 89 10.67 1.81 -13.69
N GLY A 90 10.94 0.95 -14.66
CA GLY A 90 10.20 0.93 -15.94
C GLY A 90 8.70 0.72 -15.73
N LEU A 91 8.31 -0.21 -14.86
CA LEU A 91 6.92 -0.49 -14.53
C LEU A 91 6.24 0.70 -13.84
N MET A 92 6.92 1.41 -12.93
CA MET A 92 6.38 2.63 -12.30
C MET A 92 6.07 3.72 -13.34
N ILE A 93 7.01 3.98 -14.26
CA ILE A 93 6.85 5.00 -15.29
C ILE A 93 5.72 4.59 -16.26
N ALA A 94 5.73 3.33 -16.72
CA ALA A 94 4.70 2.81 -17.61
C ALA A 94 3.31 2.88 -16.97
N TYR A 95 3.18 2.49 -15.70
CA TYR A 95 1.95 2.57 -14.94
C TYR A 95 1.47 4.03 -14.78
N PHE A 96 2.37 4.95 -14.41
CA PHE A 96 2.02 6.36 -14.26
C PHE A 96 1.45 6.93 -15.55
N VAL A 97 2.13 6.72 -16.69
CA VAL A 97 1.67 7.20 -17.99
C VAL A 97 0.32 6.57 -18.33
N ALA A 98 0.15 5.25 -18.15
CA ALA A 98 -1.11 4.57 -18.41
C ALA A 98 -2.25 5.12 -17.54
N ALA A 99 -2.01 5.32 -16.24
CA ALA A 99 -2.98 5.89 -15.31
C ALA A 99 -3.40 7.31 -15.70
N MET A 100 -2.46 8.18 -16.04
CA MET A 100 -2.77 9.55 -16.46
C MET A 100 -3.53 9.56 -17.79
N VAL A 101 -3.11 8.75 -18.77
CA VAL A 101 -3.83 8.64 -20.05
C VAL A 101 -5.27 8.16 -19.82
N ASN A 102 -5.45 7.17 -18.95
CA ASN A 102 -6.76 6.62 -18.66
C ASN A 102 -7.68 7.63 -17.95
N ILE A 103 -7.15 8.33 -16.94
CA ILE A 103 -7.90 9.34 -16.17
C ILE A 103 -8.30 10.54 -17.04
N PHE A 104 -7.40 11.03 -17.91
CA PHE A 104 -7.67 12.24 -18.69
C PHE A 104 -8.41 11.97 -20.01
N PHE A 105 -8.15 10.84 -20.68
CA PHE A 105 -8.58 10.65 -22.08
C PHE A 105 -9.46 9.43 -22.33
N VAL A 106 -9.37 8.35 -21.53
CA VAL A 106 -10.09 7.10 -21.83
C VAL A 106 -11.36 6.97 -20.99
N GLN A 107 -11.25 6.96 -19.66
CA GLN A 107 -12.41 6.89 -18.76
C GLN A 107 -12.90 8.28 -18.36
N GLY A 108 -12.01 9.26 -18.32
CA GLY A 108 -12.32 10.64 -17.94
C GLY A 108 -12.31 10.87 -16.43
N ILE A 109 -12.07 12.12 -16.03
CA ILE A 109 -11.78 12.49 -14.63
C ILE A 109 -12.93 12.21 -13.65
N ASN A 110 -14.17 12.18 -14.17
CA ASN A 110 -15.38 11.98 -13.39
C ASN A 110 -15.80 10.50 -13.26
N ALA A 111 -15.12 9.59 -13.97
CA ALA A 111 -15.31 8.15 -13.83
C ALA A 111 -14.11 7.56 -13.07
N PHE A 112 -14.38 6.54 -12.25
CA PHE A 112 -13.31 5.85 -11.56
C PHE A 112 -12.41 5.13 -12.57
N HIS A 113 -11.09 5.28 -12.44
CA HIS A 113 -10.07 4.76 -13.36
C HIS A 113 -9.88 3.23 -13.29
N SER A 114 -10.97 2.47 -13.26
CA SER A 114 -11.06 1.03 -12.97
C SER A 114 -10.11 0.15 -13.77
N VAL A 115 -9.89 0.44 -15.05
CA VAL A 115 -8.97 -0.33 -15.91
C VAL A 115 -7.54 -0.24 -15.37
N THR A 116 -7.08 0.99 -15.12
CA THR A 116 -5.73 1.20 -14.58
C THR A 116 -5.64 0.84 -13.10
N TYR A 117 -6.72 0.95 -12.32
CA TYR A 117 -6.74 0.44 -10.95
C TYR A 117 -6.51 -1.08 -10.94
N ALA A 118 -7.22 -1.82 -11.80
CA ALA A 118 -7.07 -3.26 -11.95
C ALA A 118 -5.63 -3.65 -12.37
N ALA A 119 -5.06 -2.91 -13.34
CA ALA A 119 -3.66 -3.08 -13.72
C ALA A 119 -2.69 -2.78 -12.56
N GLY A 120 -2.98 -1.76 -11.76
CA GLY A 120 -2.22 -1.41 -10.55
C GLY A 120 -2.26 -2.52 -9.51
N CYS A 121 -3.42 -3.13 -9.26
CA CYS A 121 -3.52 -4.28 -8.36
C CYS A 121 -2.61 -5.43 -8.81
N LEU A 122 -2.68 -5.79 -10.09
CA LEU A 122 -1.84 -6.85 -10.66
C LEU A 122 -0.35 -6.52 -10.58
N LEU A 123 0.01 -5.25 -10.80
CA LEU A 123 1.38 -4.76 -10.66
C LEU A 123 1.89 -4.93 -9.22
N ILE A 124 1.10 -4.54 -8.21
CA ILE A 124 1.50 -4.72 -6.81
C ILE A 124 1.62 -6.20 -6.45
N VAL A 125 0.65 -7.03 -6.85
CA VAL A 125 0.69 -8.48 -6.65
C VAL A 125 1.96 -9.07 -7.26
N PHE A 126 2.31 -8.69 -8.49
CA PHE A 126 3.54 -9.10 -9.16
C PHE A 126 4.79 -8.67 -8.38
N CYS A 127 4.88 -7.40 -7.97
CA CYS A 127 6.01 -6.87 -7.21
C CYS A 127 6.19 -7.58 -5.86
N CYS A 128 5.10 -7.81 -5.13
CA CYS A 128 5.12 -8.54 -3.86
C CYS A 128 5.52 -10.01 -4.07
N ALA A 129 4.97 -10.69 -5.09
CA ALA A 129 5.34 -12.06 -5.42
C ALA A 129 6.83 -12.18 -5.74
N TYR A 130 7.38 -11.25 -6.54
CA TYR A 130 8.81 -11.20 -6.84
C TYR A 130 9.66 -11.02 -5.56
N TYR A 131 9.26 -10.11 -4.67
CA TYR A 131 9.92 -9.94 -3.37
C TYR A 131 9.95 -11.25 -2.56
N PHE A 132 8.83 -11.98 -2.51
CA PHE A 132 8.77 -13.26 -1.78
C PHE A 132 9.66 -14.32 -2.42
N ILE A 133 9.65 -14.44 -3.76
CA ILE A 133 10.53 -15.37 -4.48
C ILE A 133 12.00 -15.04 -4.20
N GLU A 134 12.41 -13.78 -4.34
CA GLU A 134 13.80 -13.38 -4.07
C GLU A 134 14.20 -13.67 -2.62
N THR A 135 13.30 -13.47 -1.66
CA THR A 135 13.58 -13.69 -0.23
C THR A 135 13.65 -15.18 0.12
N LEU A 136 12.77 -16.01 -0.44
CA LEU A 136 12.72 -17.45 -0.20
C LEU A 136 13.89 -18.21 -0.85
N LEU A 137 14.46 -17.67 -1.93
CA LEU A 137 15.62 -18.24 -2.60
C LEU A 137 16.96 -17.85 -1.96
N LYS A 138 16.95 -17.05 -0.88
CA LYS A 138 18.20 -16.69 -0.17
C LYS A 138 18.77 -17.93 0.54
N PRO A 139 20.09 -18.16 0.45
CA PRO A 139 20.73 -19.32 1.07
C PRO A 139 20.78 -19.22 2.62
N THR A 140 20.52 -18.05 3.19
CA THR A 140 20.57 -17.83 4.63
C THR A 140 19.18 -18.01 5.27
N PRO A 141 19.08 -18.75 6.39
CA PRO A 141 17.81 -18.88 7.11
C PRO A 141 17.39 -17.52 7.65
N VAL A 142 16.30 -16.96 7.10
CA VAL A 142 15.73 -15.68 7.51
C VAL A 142 14.43 -15.91 8.30
N THR A 143 14.30 -15.28 9.47
CA THR A 143 13.03 -15.26 10.21
C THR A 143 12.12 -14.18 9.63
N LEU A 144 11.36 -14.52 8.58
CA LEU A 144 10.51 -13.59 7.82
C LEU A 144 9.60 -12.72 8.70
N VAL A 145 8.99 -13.31 9.73
CA VAL A 145 8.07 -12.64 10.67
C VAL A 145 8.74 -11.49 11.43
N ARG A 146 10.08 -11.47 11.54
CA ARG A 146 10.83 -10.37 12.17
C ARG A 146 11.17 -9.24 11.20
N MET A 147 10.95 -9.44 9.90
CA MET A 147 11.32 -8.48 8.88
C MET A 147 10.13 -7.55 8.56
N PRO A 148 10.32 -6.22 8.55
CA PRO A 148 9.22 -5.27 8.32
C PRO A 148 8.66 -5.30 6.89
N ASP A 149 9.54 -5.50 5.90
CA ASP A 149 9.22 -5.69 4.48
C ASP A 149 8.28 -6.88 4.24
N PHE A 150 8.45 -7.99 4.97
CA PHE A 150 7.54 -9.14 4.93
C PHE A 150 6.09 -8.74 5.25
N TRP A 151 5.88 -7.97 6.32
CA TRP A 151 4.55 -7.53 6.74
C TRP A 151 3.93 -6.53 5.77
N ILE A 152 4.73 -5.59 5.24
CA ILE A 152 4.29 -4.63 4.22
C ILE A 152 3.84 -5.37 2.95
N CYS A 153 4.70 -6.23 2.40
CA CYS A 153 4.38 -6.98 1.18
C CYS A 153 3.20 -7.93 1.37
N SER A 154 3.06 -8.56 2.54
CA SER A 154 1.91 -9.45 2.81
C SER A 154 0.59 -8.68 2.88
N GLY A 155 0.59 -7.51 3.53
CA GLY A 155 -0.60 -6.66 3.60
C GLY A 155 -1.02 -6.16 2.22
N LEU A 156 -0.06 -5.66 1.44
CA LEU A 156 -0.29 -5.21 0.06
C LEU A 156 -0.80 -6.34 -0.83
N LEU A 157 -0.16 -7.52 -0.79
CA LEU A 157 -0.59 -8.68 -1.57
C LEU A 157 -2.02 -9.07 -1.24
N PHE A 158 -2.37 -9.17 0.05
CA PHE A 158 -3.72 -9.55 0.47
C PHE A 158 -4.76 -8.49 0.08
N TYR A 159 -4.48 -7.21 0.32
CA TYR A 159 -5.38 -6.12 -0.04
C TYR A 159 -5.66 -6.09 -1.55
N TYR A 160 -4.61 -6.06 -2.37
CA TYR A 160 -4.77 -5.87 -3.81
C TYR A 160 -5.21 -7.13 -4.56
N ALA A 161 -4.91 -8.33 -4.07
CA ALA A 161 -5.47 -9.55 -4.65
C ALA A 161 -6.99 -9.64 -4.43
N VAL A 162 -7.48 -9.22 -3.27
CA VAL A 162 -8.92 -9.29 -2.94
C VAL A 162 -9.70 -8.08 -3.47
N SER A 163 -9.10 -6.89 -3.52
CA SER A 163 -9.76 -5.68 -4.03
C SER A 163 -9.84 -5.64 -5.56
N PHE A 164 -8.93 -6.34 -6.26
CA PHE A 164 -8.90 -6.43 -7.73
C PHE A 164 -10.27 -6.77 -8.36
N PRO A 165 -10.96 -7.87 -8.00
CA PRO A 165 -12.25 -8.19 -8.63
C PRO A 165 -13.34 -7.16 -8.29
N ILE A 166 -13.28 -6.53 -7.11
CA ILE A 166 -14.31 -5.56 -6.69
C ILE A 166 -14.22 -4.29 -7.54
N TYR A 167 -13.02 -3.75 -7.71
CA TYR A 167 -12.80 -2.49 -8.45
C TYR A 167 -12.57 -2.70 -9.95
N GLY A 168 -12.03 -3.83 -10.37
CA GLY A 168 -11.84 -4.16 -11.79
C GLY A 168 -13.15 -4.40 -12.52
N PHE A 169 -14.16 -4.93 -11.82
CA PHE A 169 -15.50 -5.16 -12.36
C PHE A 169 -16.53 -4.12 -11.89
N VAL A 170 -16.07 -2.89 -11.59
CA VAL A 170 -16.92 -1.88 -10.95
C VAL A 170 -18.20 -1.57 -11.74
N ASN A 171 -18.15 -1.62 -13.08
CA ASN A 171 -19.32 -1.38 -13.94
C ASN A 171 -20.42 -2.44 -13.71
N PHE A 172 -20.05 -3.69 -13.45
CA PHE A 172 -20.99 -4.74 -13.07
C PHE A 172 -21.45 -4.56 -11.63
N VAL A 173 -20.52 -4.23 -10.71
CA VAL A 173 -20.83 -4.04 -9.30
C VAL A 173 -21.84 -2.91 -9.10
N TYR A 174 -21.72 -1.78 -9.80
CA TYR A 174 -22.66 -0.66 -9.69
C TYR A 174 -24.10 -0.98 -10.13
N SER A 175 -24.29 -2.03 -10.94
CA SER A 175 -25.63 -2.50 -11.33
C SER A 175 -26.32 -3.34 -10.26
N LEU A 176 -25.60 -3.71 -9.19
CA LEU A 176 -26.13 -4.57 -8.14
C LEU A 176 -27.01 -3.80 -7.14
N PRO A 177 -27.93 -4.49 -6.45
CA PRO A 177 -28.72 -3.91 -5.38
C PRO A 177 -27.87 -3.22 -4.31
N SER A 178 -28.40 -2.13 -3.74
CA SER A 178 -27.72 -1.31 -2.72
C SER A 178 -27.25 -2.11 -1.49
N ALA A 179 -27.97 -3.16 -1.12
CA ALA A 179 -27.57 -4.07 -0.04
C ALA A 179 -26.24 -4.79 -0.35
N ILE A 180 -26.02 -5.20 -1.60
CA ILE A 180 -24.79 -5.88 -2.04
C ILE A 180 -23.63 -4.86 -2.13
N LEU A 181 -23.90 -3.66 -2.66
CA LEU A 181 -22.93 -2.57 -2.68
C LEU A 181 -22.43 -2.21 -1.27
N ARG A 182 -23.34 -2.19 -0.29
CA ARG A 182 -22.97 -1.99 1.12
C ARG A 182 -22.04 -3.10 1.63
N ASN A 183 -22.30 -4.35 1.27
CA ASN A 183 -21.44 -5.47 1.66
C ASN A 183 -20.04 -5.33 1.05
N PHE A 184 -19.93 -4.96 -0.23
CA PHE A 184 -18.61 -4.70 -0.84
C PHE A 184 -17.87 -3.57 -0.14
N ASN A 185 -18.54 -2.47 0.20
CA ASN A 185 -17.90 -1.41 0.98
C ASN A 185 -17.41 -1.94 2.34
N LEU A 186 -18.21 -2.74 3.05
CA LEU A 186 -17.79 -3.37 4.31
C LEU A 186 -16.54 -4.26 4.11
N PHE A 187 -16.49 -5.06 3.04
CA PHE A 187 -15.32 -5.88 2.71
C PHE A 187 -14.07 -5.01 2.49
N ILE A 188 -14.17 -3.93 1.71
CA ILE A 188 -13.04 -3.01 1.49
C ILE A 188 -12.56 -2.39 2.82
N GLN A 189 -13.48 -2.02 3.71
CA GLN A 189 -13.11 -1.49 5.04
C GLN A 189 -12.35 -2.52 5.87
N ILE A 190 -12.76 -3.80 5.83
CA ILE A 190 -12.03 -4.90 6.50
C ILE A 190 -10.64 -5.07 5.90
N LEU A 191 -10.50 -5.01 4.57
CA LEU A 191 -9.19 -5.09 3.91
C LEU A 191 -8.26 -3.94 4.33
N ASN A 192 -8.78 -2.71 4.42
CA ASN A 192 -8.01 -1.56 4.91
C ASN A 192 -7.54 -1.75 6.36
N ILE A 193 -8.41 -2.26 7.25
CA ILE A 193 -8.05 -2.56 8.64
C ILE A 193 -6.90 -3.57 8.70
N ILE A 194 -6.99 -4.65 7.90
CA ILE A 194 -5.94 -5.67 7.82
C ILE A 194 -4.64 -5.04 7.31
N LEU A 195 -4.70 -4.29 6.21
CA LEU A 195 -3.54 -3.61 5.61
C LEU A 195 -2.81 -2.72 6.62
N TYR A 196 -3.53 -1.79 7.26
CA TYR A 196 -2.94 -0.85 8.21
C TYR A 196 -2.47 -1.52 9.49
N THR A 197 -3.09 -2.62 9.89
CA THR A 197 -2.60 -3.47 10.99
C THR A 197 -1.28 -4.12 10.62
N MET A 198 -1.13 -4.67 9.40
CA MET A 198 0.13 -5.25 8.95
C MET A 198 1.24 -4.20 8.85
N PHE A 199 0.94 -2.98 8.39
CA PHE A 199 1.90 -1.87 8.44
C PHE A 199 2.30 -1.52 9.88
N SER A 200 1.34 -1.49 10.81
CA SER A 200 1.62 -1.25 12.23
C SER A 200 2.56 -2.32 12.79
N ILE A 201 2.31 -3.60 12.49
CA ILE A 201 3.18 -4.72 12.88
C ILE A 201 4.59 -4.53 12.27
N ALA A 202 4.68 -4.14 11.00
CA ALA A 202 5.96 -3.88 10.33
C ALA A 202 6.82 -2.86 11.09
N PHE A 203 6.23 -1.72 11.50
CA PHE A 203 6.96 -0.71 12.27
C PHE A 203 7.36 -1.22 13.66
N LEU A 204 6.51 -2.04 14.29
CA LEU A 204 6.75 -2.62 15.61
C LEU A 204 7.84 -3.69 15.62
N CYS A 205 7.97 -4.49 14.55
CA CYS A 205 8.94 -5.59 14.47
C CYS A 205 10.39 -5.14 14.65
N ARG A 206 10.79 -3.99 14.11
CA ARG A 206 12.18 -3.53 14.20
C ARG A 206 12.57 -3.00 15.57
N PHE A 207 11.63 -2.52 16.38
CA PHE A 207 11.90 -2.07 17.75
C PHE A 207 12.48 -3.18 18.64
N LYS A 208 12.13 -4.44 18.36
CA LYS A 208 12.66 -5.60 19.09
C LYS A 208 14.07 -5.98 18.63
N VAL A 209 14.43 -5.72 17.38
CA VAL A 209 15.75 -6.06 16.82
C VAL A 209 16.83 -5.12 17.37
N THR A 210 16.55 -3.82 17.50
CA THR A 210 17.52 -2.84 18.05
C THR A 210 17.85 -3.06 19.54
N LYS A 211 17.07 -3.89 20.25
CA LYS A 211 17.31 -4.23 21.66
C LYS A 211 18.01 -5.58 21.87
N SER A 212 18.42 -6.28 20.81
CA SER A 212 19.24 -7.49 20.99
C SER A 212 20.71 -7.09 21.16
N PRO A 213 21.32 -7.34 22.34
CA PRO A 213 22.75 -7.08 22.58
C PRO A 213 23.68 -7.96 21.72
N LEU A 214 23.13 -8.89 20.93
CA LEU A 214 23.91 -9.79 20.06
C LEU A 214 24.42 -9.11 18.78
N SER A 215 23.83 -7.97 18.37
CA SER A 215 24.26 -7.23 17.17
C SER A 215 25.51 -6.36 17.37
N LEU A 216 25.95 -6.17 18.63
CA LEU A 216 27.20 -5.48 18.97
C LEU A 216 28.45 -6.35 18.80
N TYR A 217 28.30 -7.65 18.53
CA TYR A 217 29.41 -8.61 18.44
C TYR A 217 29.74 -9.06 17.00
N LEU A 218 29.10 -8.49 15.97
CA LEU A 218 29.21 -8.98 14.59
C LEU A 218 29.70 -7.94 13.56
N GLU A 219 30.39 -6.87 13.99
CA GLU A 219 31.20 -6.09 13.04
C GLU A 219 32.64 -6.63 13.04
N PRO A 220 33.08 -7.34 11.98
CA PRO A 220 34.51 -7.51 11.73
C PRO A 220 35.06 -6.26 11.02
N TYR A 221 36.27 -5.90 11.43
CA TYR A 221 37.16 -4.91 10.81
C TYR A 221 37.27 -5.03 9.29
#